data_AF-A0A371G6R9-F1
#
_entry.id   AF-A0A371G6R9-F1
#
_cell.length_a   1.000
_cell.length_b   1.000
_cell.length_c   1.000
_cell.angle_alpha   90.00
_cell.angle_beta   90.00
_cell.angle_gamma   90.00
#
_symmetry.space_group_name_H-M   'P 1'
#
loop_
_entity.id
_entity.type
_entity.pdbx_description
1 polymer ?
#
loop_
_entity_poly.entity_id
_entity_poly.type
_entity_poly.pdbx_seq_one_letter_code
_entity_poly.pdbx_strand_id
1 'polypeptide(L)'
;MFTLDEWVESGTAKDTKGKKATDVVLMPSFWNDFVYTLKAMGPITCVLRLVDNEKRPAMGYIYKAMDRAKEAIQKAFNGKEE
;
A
#
# COMPACT_ATOMS: atom_id res chain seq x y z
N MET A 1 10.29 0.66 16.90
CA MET A 1 11.03 -0.37 16.15
C MET A 1 12.36 0.18 15.64
N PHE A 2 12.41 1.19 14.78
CA PHE A 2 13.68 1.75 14.26
C PHE A 2 14.31 2.88 15.11
N THR A 3 13.58 3.40 16.08
CA THR A 3 14.03 4.44 17.02
C THR A 3 14.11 3.95 18.47
N LEU A 4 13.87 2.65 18.70
CA LEU A 4 13.96 2.07 20.04
C LEU A 4 15.42 1.79 20.38
N ASP A 5 15.77 1.93 21.65
CA ASP A 5 17.13 1.69 22.15
C ASP A 5 17.60 0.27 21.78
N GLU A 6 16.73 -0.73 21.88
CA GLU A 6 17.00 -2.12 21.46
C GLU A 6 17.46 -2.24 19.99
N TRP A 7 16.88 -1.43 19.09
CA TRP A 7 17.29 -1.40 17.68
C TRP A 7 18.61 -0.67 17.53
N VAL A 8 18.75 0.52 18.12
CA VAL A 8 19.97 1.34 18.02
C VAL A 8 21.19 0.58 18.54
N GLU A 9 21.01 -0.22 19.58
CA GLU A 9 22.07 -1.04 20.17
C GLU A 9 22.38 -2.31 19.36
N SER A 10 21.43 -2.78 18.55
CA SER A 10 21.56 -4.01 17.75
C SER A 10 22.71 -3.97 16.75
N GLY A 11 23.32 -5.13 16.49
CA GLY A 11 24.33 -5.27 15.44
C GLY A 11 23.77 -4.95 14.05
N THR A 12 22.49 -5.20 13.83
CA THR A 12 21.79 -4.95 12.56
C THR A 12 21.65 -3.46 12.26
N ALA A 13 21.34 -2.61 13.24
CA ALA A 13 21.25 -1.17 13.04
C ALA A 13 22.61 -0.52 12.75
N LYS A 14 23.70 -1.14 13.20
CA LYS A 14 25.07 -0.66 12.97
C LYS A 14 25.59 -1.05 11.59
N ASP A 15 25.05 -2.12 10.99
CA ASP A 15 25.37 -2.52 9.62
C ASP A 15 24.87 -1.49 8.60
N THR A 16 25.57 -1.42 7.46
CA THR A 16 25.27 -0.51 6.36
C THR A 16 23.85 -0.71 5.83
N LYS A 17 23.35 -1.95 5.79
CA LYS A 17 21.99 -2.25 5.36
C LYS A 17 20.94 -1.75 6.35
N GLY A 18 21.18 -1.94 7.66
CA GLY A 18 20.25 -1.48 8.71
C GLY A 18 20.19 0.04 8.84
N LYS A 19 21.31 0.73 8.64
CA LYS A 19 21.34 2.20 8.54
C LYS A 19 20.47 2.71 7.39
N LYS A 20 20.68 2.19 6.18
CA LYS A 20 19.87 2.55 5.01
C LYS A 20 18.38 2.27 5.22
N ALA A 21 18.03 1.13 5.82
CA ALA A 21 16.64 0.82 6.13
C ALA A 21 16.04 1.82 7.13
N THR A 22 16.81 2.20 8.16
CA THR A 22 16.39 3.21 9.14
C THR A 22 16.18 4.56 8.46
N ASP A 23 17.10 5.00 7.60
CA ASP A 23 16.99 6.27 6.87
C ASP A 23 15.71 6.31 5.99
N VAL A 24 15.42 5.24 5.26
CA VAL A 24 14.20 5.14 4.43
C VAL A 24 12.94 5.19 5.28
N VAL A 25 12.90 4.45 6.39
CA VAL A 25 11.73 4.42 7.27
C VAL A 25 11.53 5.74 8.02
N LEU A 26 12.60 6.49 8.27
CA LEU A 26 12.51 7.80 8.90
C LEU A 26 12.20 8.93 7.92
N MET A 27 12.32 8.71 6.61
CA MET A 27 11.95 9.70 5.59
C MET A 27 10.42 9.94 5.58
N PRO A 28 9.94 11.17 5.81
CA PRO A 28 8.51 11.47 5.74
C PRO A 28 7.92 11.25 4.33
N SER A 29 8.70 11.50 3.28
CA SER A 29 8.28 11.28 1.89
C SER A 29 7.96 9.82 1.62
N PHE A 30 8.74 8.88 2.18
CA PHE A 30 8.47 7.45 2.06
C PHE A 30 7.07 7.10 2.56
N TRP A 31 6.65 7.65 3.71
CA TRP A 31 5.31 7.40 4.25
C TRP A 31 4.21 8.07 3.44
N ASN A 32 4.46 9.25 2.87
CA ASN A 32 3.51 9.89 1.96
C ASN A 32 3.28 9.03 0.71
N ASP A 33 4.36 8.54 0.09
CA ASP A 33 4.31 7.65 -1.07
C ASP A 33 3.65 6.31 -0.73
N PHE A 34 3.91 5.79 0.48
CA PHE A 34 3.28 4.57 0.96
C PHE A 34 1.76 4.74 1.14
N VAL A 35 1.32 5.85 1.75
CA VAL A 35 -0.10 6.17 1.89
C VAL A 35 -0.75 6.38 0.52
N TYR A 36 -0.07 7.03 -0.42
CA TYR A 36 -0.51 7.17 -1.81
C TYR A 36 -0.73 5.78 -2.45
N THR A 37 0.26 4.92 -2.34
CA THR A 37 0.22 3.55 -2.88
C THR A 37 -0.91 2.74 -2.26
N LEU A 38 -1.13 2.85 -0.95
CA LEU A 38 -2.23 2.16 -0.26
C LEU A 38 -3.61 2.63 -0.73
N LYS A 39 -3.78 3.93 -0.98
CA LYS A 39 -5.04 4.48 -1.51
C LYS A 39 -5.37 3.90 -2.89
N ALA A 40 -4.36 3.68 -3.74
CA ALA A 40 -4.53 3.06 -5.05
C ALA A 40 -4.76 1.53 -4.95
N MET A 41 -3.99 0.85 -4.11
CA MET A 41 -3.99 -0.62 -3.99
C MET A 41 -5.19 -1.18 -3.23
N GLY A 42 -5.77 -0.42 -2.29
CA GLY A 42 -6.90 -0.85 -1.47
C GLY A 42 -8.11 -1.29 -2.31
N PRO A 43 -8.63 -0.43 -3.21
CA PRO A 43 -9.73 -0.79 -4.10
C PRO A 43 -9.43 -1.99 -4.99
N ILE A 44 -8.21 -2.11 -5.52
CA ILE A 44 -7.79 -3.24 -6.36
C ILE A 44 -7.80 -4.55 -5.56
N THR A 45 -7.29 -4.52 -4.34
CA THR A 45 -7.28 -5.69 -3.44
C THR A 45 -8.70 -6.17 -3.13
N CYS A 46 -9.65 -5.24 -2.97
CA CYS A 46 -11.07 -5.57 -2.80
C CYS A 46 -11.67 -6.28 -4.03
N VAL A 47 -11.30 -5.85 -5.25
CA VAL A 47 -11.72 -6.53 -6.49
C VAL A 47 -11.12 -7.93 -6.58
N LEU A 48 -9.81 -8.08 -6.30
CA LEU A 48 -9.14 -9.37 -6.32
C LEU A 48 -9.78 -10.36 -5.33
N ARG A 49 -10.06 -9.93 -4.10
CA ARG A 49 -10.79 -10.75 -3.11
C ARG A 49 -12.19 -11.15 -3.56
N LEU A 50 -12.85 -10.32 -4.37
CA LEU A 50 -14.17 -10.63 -4.91
C LEU A 50 -14.10 -11.63 -6.06
N VAL A 51 -13.06 -11.54 -6.90
CA VAL A 51 -12.80 -12.47 -8.01
C VAL A 51 -12.40 -13.86 -7.50
N ASP A 52 -11.58 -13.90 -6.45
CA ASP A 52 -11.05 -15.14 -5.85
C ASP A 52 -12.15 -16.00 -5.19
N ASN A 53 -13.34 -15.45 -4.99
CA ASN A 53 -14.46 -16.18 -4.44
C ASN A 53 -15.07 -17.11 -5.50
N GLU A 54 -14.47 -18.30 -5.67
CA GLU A 54 -14.85 -19.35 -6.64
C GLU A 54 -16.32 -19.80 -6.57
N LYS A 55 -17.03 -19.46 -5.48
CA LYS A 55 -18.40 -19.91 -5.23
C LYS A 55 -19.45 -19.26 -6.13
N ARG A 56 -19.15 -18.17 -6.84
CA ARG A 56 -20.10 -17.49 -7.74
C ARG A 56 -19.46 -17.19 -9.08
N PRO A 57 -20.17 -17.36 -10.22
CA PRO A 57 -19.65 -16.98 -11.53
C PRO A 57 -19.28 -15.49 -11.53
N ALA A 58 -17.98 -15.20 -11.56
CA ALA A 58 -17.47 -13.86 -11.27
C ALA A 58 -17.68 -12.87 -12.44
N MET A 59 -17.86 -13.37 -13.66
CA MET A 59 -17.75 -12.56 -14.89
C MET A 59 -18.72 -11.37 -14.98
N GLY A 60 -19.93 -11.49 -14.43
CA GLY A 60 -20.90 -10.37 -14.41
C GLY A 60 -20.64 -9.32 -13.32
N TYR A 61 -19.97 -9.71 -12.22
CA TYR A 61 -19.75 -8.86 -11.06
C TYR A 61 -18.41 -8.12 -11.11
N ILE A 62 -17.41 -8.70 -11.79
CA ILE A 62 -16.05 -8.14 -11.89
C ILE A 62 -16.07 -6.77 -12.56
N TYR A 63 -16.80 -6.60 -13.67
CA TYR A 63 -16.85 -5.31 -14.37
C TYR A 63 -17.38 -4.19 -13.47
N LYS A 64 -18.46 -4.46 -12.73
CA LYS A 64 -19.04 -3.50 -11.78
C LYS A 64 -18.13 -3.25 -10.57
N ALA A 65 -17.42 -4.27 -10.08
CA ALA A 65 -16.46 -4.11 -9.00
C ALA A 65 -15.23 -3.29 -9.45
N MET A 66 -14.76 -3.50 -10.68
CA MET A 66 -13.67 -2.76 -11.28
C MET A 66 -14.03 -1.29 -11.50
N ASP A 67 -15.25 -1.02 -11.98
CA ASP A 67 -15.76 0.33 -12.18
C ASP A 67 -15.79 1.12 -10.85
N ARG A 68 -16.33 0.50 -9.79
CA ARG A 68 -16.28 1.06 -8.43
C ARG A 68 -14.87 1.27 -7.91
N ALA A 69 -13.93 0.38 -8.26
CA ALA A 69 -12.53 0.54 -7.88
C ALA A 69 -11.90 1.76 -8.56
N LYS A 70 -12.19 1.99 -9.86
CA LYS A 70 -11.77 3.20 -10.57
C LYS A 70 -12.34 4.46 -9.93
N GLU A 71 -13.64 4.50 -9.64
CA GLU A 71 -14.27 5.63 -8.97
C GLU A 71 -13.66 5.89 -7.59
N ALA A 72 -13.39 4.83 -6.81
CA ALA A 72 -12.77 4.95 -5.49
C ALA A 72 -11.35 5.52 -5.56
N ILE A 73 -10.55 5.07 -6.54
CA ILE A 73 -9.20 5.60 -6.79
C ILE A 73 -9.28 7.07 -7.23
N GLN A 74 -10.12 7.39 -8.22
CA GLN A 74 -10.32 8.77 -8.68
C GLN A 74 -10.74 9.70 -7.53
N LYS A 75 -11.67 9.26 -6.70
CA LYS A 75 -12.11 10.02 -5.51
C LYS A 75 -10.98 10.18 -4.49
N ALA A 76 -10.15 9.17 -4.27
CA ALA A 76 -9.02 9.24 -3.34
C ALA A 76 -7.96 10.27 -3.76
N PHE A 77 -7.90 10.60 -5.05
CA PHE A 77 -6.99 11.58 -5.66
C PHE A 77 -7.70 12.85 -6.15
N ASN A 78 -8.94 13.12 -5.69
CA ASN A 78 -9.73 14.30 -6.07
C ASN A 78 -9.88 14.49 -7.59
N GLY A 79 -9.89 13.40 -8.37
CA GLY A 79 -9.97 13.45 -9.84
C GLY A 79 -8.75 14.08 -10.52
N LYS A 80 -7.64 14.27 -9.79
CA LYS A 80 -6.36 14.68 -10.38
C LYS A 80 -5.64 13.42 -10.86
N GLU A 81 -5.53 13.28 -12.16
CA GLU A 81 -4.46 12.50 -12.75
C GLU A 81 -3.17 13.32 -12.52
N GLU A 82 -2.18 12.74 -11.85
CA GLU A 82 -0.82 13.28 -11.89
C GLU A 82 -0.20 13.08 -13.29
#